data_AF-A0A380P242-F1
#
_entry.id   AF-A0A380P242-F1
#
_cell.length_a   1.000
_cell.length_b   1.000
_cell.length_c   1.000
_cell.angle_alpha   90.00
_cell.angle_beta   90.00
_cell.angle_gamma   90.00
#
_symmetry.space_group_name_H-M   'P 1'
#
loop_
_entity.id
_entity.type
_entity.pdbx_description
1 polymer ?
#
loop_
_entity_poly.entity_id
_entity_poly.type
_entity_poly.pdbx_seq_one_letter_code
_entity_poly.pdbx_strand_id
1 'polypeptide(L)'
;MVLLLRSILKVLLDGAGVNDYIGLPMNVIGLGVLLLGLYWGMQAGKNWQWRALLKGGIAGTLGLTITMMLLNVVYAMPLYARFANFDIAKTIGTKVYLTYMVLPFNLIEGSILTLLSGFI
;
A
#
# COMPACT_ATOMS: atom_id res chain seq x y z
N MET A 1 13.02 -5.05 33.49
CA MET A 1 12.39 -5.91 32.48
C MET A 1 11.25 -5.22 31.71
N VAL A 2 10.38 -4.46 32.36
CA VAL A 2 9.35 -3.64 31.67
C VAL A 2 9.94 -2.56 30.76
N LEU A 3 11.10 -1.98 31.11
CA LEU A 3 11.76 -0.92 30.31
C LEU A 3 12.37 -1.41 28.99
N LEU A 4 12.87 -2.66 28.95
CA LEU A 4 13.40 -3.28 27.72
C LEU A 4 12.26 -3.63 26.78
N LEU A 5 11.17 -4.23 27.31
CA LEU A 5 9.98 -4.54 26.54
C LEU A 5 9.32 -3.26 25.98
N ARG A 6 9.24 -2.19 26.78
CA ARG A 6 8.74 -0.87 26.35
C ARG A 6 9.63 -0.24 25.28
N SER A 7 10.96 -0.37 25.38
CA SER A 7 11.88 0.19 24.39
C SER A 7 11.85 -0.60 23.08
N ILE A 8 11.76 -1.93 23.14
CA ILE A 8 11.57 -2.79 21.96
C ILE A 8 10.22 -2.53 21.33
N LEU A 9 9.14 -2.40 22.12
CA LEU A 9 7.82 -2.01 21.61
C LEU A 9 7.84 -0.61 21.01
N LYS A 10 8.52 0.38 21.61
CA LYS A 10 8.66 1.71 21.01
C LYS A 10 9.41 1.66 19.67
N VAL A 11 10.43 0.83 19.55
CA VAL A 11 11.15 0.63 18.28
C VAL A 11 10.30 -0.12 17.24
N LEU A 12 9.41 -1.02 17.68
CA LEU A 12 8.45 -1.74 16.82
C LEU A 12 7.19 -0.93 16.47
N LEU A 13 6.76 0.02 17.32
CA LEU A 13 5.48 0.75 17.21
C LEU A 13 5.62 2.25 16.87
N ASP A 14 6.78 2.88 17.10
CA ASP A 14 6.91 4.36 17.12
C ASP A 14 7.81 4.91 15.96
N GLY A 15 7.73 4.31 14.76
CA GLY A 15 8.00 5.01 13.50
C GLY A 15 9.46 5.38 13.16
N ALA A 16 10.43 4.55 13.52
CA ALA A 16 11.82 4.66 13.03
C ALA A 16 12.47 3.28 12.77
N GLY A 17 11.65 2.26 12.63
CA GLY A 17 12.06 0.86 12.48
C GLY A 17 11.81 0.33 11.09
N VAL A 18 12.37 -0.85 10.82
CA VAL A 18 12.22 -1.75 9.66
C VAL A 18 10.89 -1.61 8.89
N ASN A 19 9.77 -1.35 9.60
CA ASN A 19 8.47 -1.05 9.03
C ASN A 19 8.45 0.13 8.03
N ASP A 20 9.13 1.25 8.33
CA ASP A 20 9.23 2.39 7.41
C ASP A 20 10.19 2.11 6.25
N TYR A 21 11.31 1.45 6.52
CA TYR A 21 12.26 1.06 5.47
C TYR A 21 11.66 0.06 4.47
N ILE A 22 10.71 -0.77 4.90
CA ILE A 22 10.00 -1.72 4.04
C ILE A 22 8.77 -1.04 3.39
N GLY A 23 7.98 -0.32 4.18
CA GLY A 23 6.71 0.26 3.77
C GLY A 23 6.84 1.48 2.86
N LEU A 24 7.81 2.36 3.09
CA LEU A 24 8.04 3.56 2.26
C LEU A 24 8.32 3.23 0.79
N PRO A 25 9.28 2.36 0.43
CA PRO A 25 9.51 2.03 -0.99
C PRO A 25 8.29 1.35 -1.62
N MET A 26 7.54 0.54 -0.87
CA MET A 26 6.32 -0.07 -1.37
C MET A 26 5.22 0.96 -1.66
N ASN A 27 5.03 1.94 -0.77
CA ASN A 27 4.06 3.01 -0.97
C ASN A 27 4.44 3.88 -2.18
N VAL A 28 5.72 4.25 -2.32
CA VAL A 28 6.21 4.99 -3.51
C VAL A 28 5.89 4.23 -4.81
N ILE A 29 6.09 2.91 -4.84
CA ILE A 29 5.74 2.10 -6.02
C ILE A 29 4.22 2.09 -6.23
N GLY A 30 3.43 1.86 -5.18
CA GLY A 30 1.95 1.84 -5.26
C GLY A 30 1.39 3.16 -5.78
N LEU A 31 1.82 4.29 -5.23
CA LEU A 31 1.47 5.62 -5.70
C LEU A 31 1.90 5.84 -7.15
N GLY A 32 3.09 5.39 -7.53
CA GLY A 32 3.55 5.43 -8.92
C GLY A 32 2.59 4.71 -9.88
N VAL A 33 2.12 3.51 -9.51
CA VAL A 33 1.15 2.75 -10.30
C VAL A 33 -0.21 3.46 -10.38
N LEU A 34 -0.67 4.04 -9.27
CA LEU A 34 -1.91 4.82 -9.25
C LEU A 34 -1.82 6.04 -10.18
N LEU A 35 -0.74 6.80 -10.09
CA LEU A 35 -0.49 7.97 -10.94
C LEU A 35 -0.38 7.60 -12.42
N LEU A 36 0.23 6.46 -12.75
CA LEU A 36 0.26 5.96 -14.11
C LEU A 36 -1.14 5.61 -14.63
N GLY A 37 -1.97 4.99 -13.79
CA GLY A 37 -3.38 4.71 -14.12
C GLY A 37 -4.19 5.99 -14.37
N LEU A 38 -4.01 6.99 -13.51
CA LEU A 38 -4.65 8.31 -13.66
C LEU A 38 -4.15 9.03 -14.93
N TYR A 39 -2.84 9.06 -15.16
CA TYR A 39 -2.23 9.66 -16.35
C TYR A 39 -2.75 9.04 -17.64
N TRP A 40 -2.86 7.71 -17.69
CA TRP A 40 -3.44 7.00 -18.83
C TRP A 40 -4.91 7.36 -19.04
N GLY A 41 -5.69 7.45 -17.96
CA GLY A 41 -7.08 7.89 -18.00
C GLY A 41 -7.25 9.32 -18.51
N MET A 42 -6.37 10.24 -18.10
CA MET A 42 -6.41 11.64 -18.54
C MET A 42 -6.01 11.82 -20.01
N GLN A 43 -5.03 11.06 -20.50
CA GLN A 43 -4.62 11.11 -21.92
C GLN A 43 -5.71 10.59 -22.88
N ALA A 44 -6.57 9.68 -22.42
CA ALA A 44 -7.60 9.07 -23.25
C ALA A 44 -8.84 9.97 -23.50
N GLY A 45 -9.01 11.08 -22.75
CA GLY A 45 -10.28 11.83 -22.70
C GLY A 45 -10.18 13.30 -23.09
N LYS A 46 -10.23 13.64 -24.38
CA LYS A 46 -10.19 15.03 -24.87
C LYS A 46 -11.48 15.84 -24.63
N ASN A 47 -12.63 15.20 -24.36
CA ASN A 47 -13.94 15.87 -24.27
C ASN A 47 -14.77 15.55 -23.00
N TRP A 48 -14.31 14.69 -22.09
CA TRP A 48 -15.07 14.33 -20.87
C TRP A 48 -14.14 13.99 -19.70
N GLN A 49 -13.46 15.00 -19.18
CA GLN A 49 -12.41 14.89 -18.16
C GLN A 49 -12.83 13.99 -16.98
N TRP A 50 -14.04 14.18 -16.42
CA TRP A 50 -14.49 13.40 -15.25
C TRP A 50 -14.64 11.89 -15.47
N ARG A 51 -15.17 11.46 -16.62
CA ARG A 51 -15.41 10.03 -16.89
C ARG A 51 -14.12 9.31 -17.22
N ALA A 52 -13.18 10.01 -17.86
CA ALA A 52 -11.87 9.48 -18.20
C ALA A 52 -10.99 9.34 -16.94
N LEU A 53 -11.07 10.32 -16.03
CA LEU A 53 -10.39 10.33 -14.73
C LEU A 53 -10.94 9.22 -13.81
N LEU A 54 -12.26 9.01 -13.76
CA LEU A 54 -12.86 7.89 -13.03
C LEU A 54 -12.40 6.53 -13.57
N LYS A 55 -12.36 6.33 -14.89
CA LYS A 55 -11.87 5.07 -15.49
C LYS A 55 -10.39 4.84 -15.19
N GLY A 56 -9.57 5.88 -15.33
CA GLY A 56 -8.14 5.85 -15.02
C GLY A 56 -7.87 5.59 -13.54
N GLY A 57 -8.64 6.21 -12.65
CA GLY A 57 -8.53 6.03 -11.21
C GLY A 57 -9.00 4.66 -10.74
N ILE A 58 -10.07 4.09 -11.34
CA ILE A 58 -10.46 2.69 -11.08
C ILE A 58 -9.35 1.75 -11.53
N ALA A 59 -8.83 1.92 -12.75
CA ALA A 59 -7.72 1.10 -13.26
C ALA A 59 -6.45 1.25 -12.41
N GLY A 60 -6.13 2.47 -12.00
CA GLY A 60 -4.99 2.79 -11.14
C GLY A 60 -5.14 2.24 -9.73
N THR A 61 -6.33 2.29 -9.14
CA THR A 61 -6.63 1.73 -7.80
C THR A 61 -6.53 0.21 -7.80
N LEU A 62 -7.05 -0.44 -8.84
CA LEU A 62 -6.89 -1.89 -9.03
C LEU A 62 -5.40 -2.24 -9.22
N GLY A 63 -4.69 -1.48 -10.05
CA GLY A 63 -3.25 -1.65 -10.26
C GLY A 63 -2.43 -1.49 -8.98
N LEU A 64 -2.70 -0.44 -8.20
CA LEU A 64 -2.10 -0.19 -6.89
C LEU A 64 -2.38 -1.35 -5.95
N THR A 65 -3.64 -1.84 -5.90
CA THR A 65 -4.04 -2.91 -4.98
C THR A 65 -3.33 -4.21 -5.32
N ILE A 66 -3.28 -4.60 -6.61
CA ILE A 66 -2.59 -5.81 -7.06
C ILE A 66 -1.08 -5.69 -6.79
N THR A 67 -0.48 -4.55 -7.12
CA THR A 67 0.94 -4.30 -6.91
C THR A 67 1.30 -4.38 -5.43
N MET A 68 0.49 -3.78 -4.58
CA MET A 68 0.69 -3.79 -3.14
C MET A 68 0.48 -5.17 -2.53
N MET A 69 -0.48 -5.97 -3.02
CA MET A 69 -0.60 -7.36 -2.62
C MET A 69 0.65 -8.16 -2.98
N LEU A 70 1.17 -8.02 -4.21
CA LEU A 70 2.39 -8.70 -4.65
C LEU A 70 3.63 -8.28 -3.84
N LEU A 71 3.83 -6.97 -3.65
CA LEU A 71 4.93 -6.44 -2.85
C LEU A 71 4.84 -6.89 -1.40
N ASN A 72 3.63 -6.96 -0.83
CA ASN A 72 3.45 -7.50 0.51
C ASN A 72 3.89 -8.97 0.61
N VAL A 73 3.64 -9.78 -0.41
CA VAL A 73 4.06 -11.18 -0.43
C VAL A 73 5.55 -11.35 -0.65
N VAL A 74 6.10 -10.68 -1.67
CA VAL A 74 7.47 -10.92 -2.15
C VAL A 74 8.51 -10.12 -1.37
N TYR A 75 8.13 -8.94 -0.87
CA TYR A 75 9.05 -8.00 -0.22
C TYR A 75 8.72 -7.89 1.26
N ALA A 76 7.51 -7.49 1.63
CA ALA A 76 7.19 -7.16 3.02
C ALA A 76 7.30 -8.37 3.95
N MET A 77 6.58 -9.46 3.68
CA MET A 77 6.60 -10.67 4.53
C MET A 77 8.00 -11.24 4.78
N PRO A 78 8.85 -11.49 3.76
CA PRO A 78 10.19 -12.04 4.01
C PRO A 78 11.11 -11.05 4.70
N LEU A 79 10.96 -9.75 4.46
CA LEU A 79 11.74 -8.72 5.15
C LEU A 79 11.31 -8.56 6.59
N TYR A 80 10.02 -8.58 6.92
CA TYR A 80 9.55 -8.62 8.31
C TYR A 80 10.05 -9.88 9.03
N ALA A 81 10.04 -11.03 8.36
CA ALA A 81 10.59 -12.26 8.95
C ALA A 81 12.10 -12.16 9.22
N ARG A 82 12.89 -11.57 8.30
CA ARG A 82 14.35 -11.45 8.44
C ARG A 82 14.80 -10.34 9.39
N PHE A 83 14.15 -9.19 9.34
CA PHE A 83 14.59 -7.99 10.06
C PHE A 83 13.88 -7.83 11.41
N ALA A 84 12.66 -8.35 11.57
CA ALA A 84 11.92 -8.26 12.82
C ALA A 84 11.80 -9.61 13.56
N ASN A 85 12.37 -10.71 13.03
CA ASN A 85 12.13 -12.09 13.50
C ASN A 85 10.62 -12.39 13.69
N PHE A 86 9.76 -11.65 12.98
CA PHE A 86 8.33 -11.71 13.12
C PHE A 86 7.74 -12.34 11.85
N ASP A 87 7.37 -13.61 11.98
CA ASP A 87 6.87 -14.39 10.87
C ASP A 87 5.36 -14.14 10.74
N ILE A 88 4.98 -13.10 9.98
CA ILE A 88 3.58 -12.70 9.75
C ILE A 88 2.74 -13.89 9.26
N ALA A 89 3.34 -14.76 8.44
CA ALA A 89 2.70 -15.95 7.91
C ALA A 89 2.33 -16.97 9.01
N LYS A 90 3.11 -17.06 10.09
CA LYS A 90 2.84 -17.95 11.24
C LYS A 90 1.98 -17.31 12.32
N THR A 91 2.11 -16.00 12.54
CA THR A 91 1.39 -15.32 13.64
C THR A 91 -0.04 -14.96 13.26
N ILE A 92 -0.24 -14.43 12.05
CA ILE A 92 -1.55 -13.88 11.61
C ILE A 92 -2.10 -14.70 10.44
N GLY A 93 -1.23 -15.30 9.63
CA GLY A 93 -1.59 -16.01 8.42
C GLY A 93 -1.60 -15.06 7.21
N THR A 94 -0.84 -15.43 6.18
CA THR A 94 -0.67 -14.64 4.95
C THR A 94 -2.00 -14.20 4.32
N LYS A 95 -2.99 -15.10 4.29
CA LYS A 95 -4.32 -14.78 3.75
C LYS A 95 -5.05 -13.72 4.57
N VAL A 96 -5.01 -13.81 5.89
CA VAL A 96 -5.71 -12.86 6.76
C VAL A 96 -5.08 -11.47 6.64
N TYR A 97 -3.75 -11.40 6.70
CA TYR A 97 -3.00 -10.15 6.53
C TYR A 97 -3.30 -9.47 5.17
N LEU A 98 -3.17 -10.22 4.08
CA LEU A 98 -3.40 -9.65 2.74
C LEU A 98 -4.85 -9.23 2.52
N THR A 99 -5.81 -10.03 2.98
CA THR A 99 -7.23 -9.83 2.66
C THR A 99 -7.90 -8.80 3.57
N TYR A 100 -7.53 -8.75 4.85
CA TYR A 100 -8.17 -7.87 5.83
C TYR A 100 -7.37 -6.62 6.16
N MET A 101 -6.08 -6.55 5.82
CA MET A 101 -5.26 -5.37 6.07
C MET A 101 -4.84 -4.71 4.76
N VAL A 102 -4.10 -5.44 3.91
CA VAL A 102 -3.53 -4.85 2.69
C VAL A 102 -4.62 -4.48 1.68
N LEU A 103 -5.54 -5.39 1.39
CA LEU A 103 -6.58 -5.17 0.38
C LEU A 103 -7.52 -3.99 0.72
N PRO A 104 -8.16 -3.91 1.90
CA PRO A 104 -9.06 -2.79 2.20
C PRO A 104 -8.32 -1.46 2.32
N PHE A 105 -7.10 -1.44 2.88
CA PHE A 105 -6.30 -0.21 2.97
C PHE A 105 -6.02 0.39 1.59
N ASN A 106 -5.52 -0.42 0.66
CA ASN A 106 -5.14 0.02 -0.68
C ASN A 106 -6.35 0.43 -1.53
N LEU A 107 -7.49 -0.25 -1.38
CA LEU A 107 -8.73 0.14 -2.04
C LEU A 107 -9.24 1.50 -1.54
N ILE A 108 -9.18 1.76 -0.23
CA ILE A 108 -9.58 3.05 0.36
C ILE A 108 -8.63 4.15 -0.10
N GLU A 109 -7.32 3.93 -0.01
CA GLU A 109 -6.28 4.88 -0.43
C GLU A 109 -6.45 5.27 -1.90
N GLY A 110 -6.54 4.28 -2.80
CA GLY A 110 -6.73 4.54 -4.23
C GLY A 110 -8.04 5.25 -4.54
N SER A 111 -9.13 4.92 -3.82
CA SER A 111 -10.42 5.59 -3.98
C SER A 111 -10.36 7.06 -3.55
N ILE A 112 -9.76 7.35 -2.39
CA ILE A 112 -9.59 8.72 -1.88
C ILE A 112 -8.73 9.54 -2.85
N LEU A 113 -7.59 9.00 -3.28
CA LEU A 113 -6.67 9.70 -4.18
C LEU A 113 -7.27 9.92 -5.58
N THR A 114 -8.05 8.96 -6.08
CA THR A 114 -8.81 9.12 -7.32
C THR A 114 -9.85 10.24 -7.20
N LEU A 115 -10.60 10.27 -6.11
CA LEU A 115 -11.60 11.32 -5.87
C LEU A 115 -10.94 12.70 -5.78
N LEU A 116 -9.87 12.82 -5.00
CA LEU A 116 -9.10 14.06 -4.86
C LEU A 116 -8.53 14.55 -6.21
N SER A 117 -8.01 13.63 -7.02
CA SER A 117 -7.51 13.95 -8.36
C SER A 117 -8.63 14.37 -9.32
N GLY A 118 -9.86 13.93 -9.06
CA GLY A 118 -11.04 14.43 -9.74
C GLY A 118 -11.28 15.89 -9.44
N PHE A 119 -11.24 16.33 -8.18
CA PHE A 119 -11.58 17.72 -7.79
C PHE A 119 -10.60 18.82 -8.26
N ILE A 120 -9.46 18.47 -8.86
CA ILE A 120 -8.42 19.39 -9.34
C ILE A 120 -8.59 19.64 -10.84
#